data_AF-A0A8T5LV88-F1
#
_entry.id   AF-A0A8T5LV88-F1
#
_cell.length_a   1.000
_cell.length_b   1.000
_cell.length_c   1.000
_cell.angle_alpha   90.00
_cell.angle_beta   90.00
_cell.angle_gamma   90.00
#
_symmetry.space_group_name_H-M   'P 1'
#
loop_
_entity.id
_entity.type
_entity.pdbx_description
1 polymer ?
#
loop_
_entity_poly.entity_id
_entity_poly.type
_entity_poly.pdbx_seq_one_letter_code
_entity_poly.pdbx_strand_id
1 'polypeptide(L)'
;MLKVNKELESRNDKSQSWRNFPEEELFSELIFCILGSRVSFEKAKSAGNHLKRLGLLKPQSILNNLTESKKMINKSLKDERYPFAKSKSDYIVKTAKTVYKTNNTSLKKILLRAKNELEAREVLVCNCMGIGYKQ
;
A
#
# COMPACT_ATOMS: atom_id res chain seq x y z
N MET A 1 31.14 -17.20 1.00
CA MET A 1 29.97 -16.56 0.36
C MET A 1 28.95 -16.26 1.46
N LEU A 2 28.72 -14.97 1.77
CA LEU A 2 27.94 -14.54 2.95
C LEU A 2 26.47 -14.99 2.85
N LYS A 3 25.88 -15.51 3.94
CA LYS A 3 24.47 -15.96 4.01
C LYS A 3 23.48 -14.89 3.50
N VAL A 4 23.82 -13.61 3.66
CA VAL A 4 23.03 -12.46 3.19
C VAL A 4 22.85 -12.43 1.68
N ASN A 5 23.88 -12.77 0.88
CA ASN A 5 23.75 -12.80 -0.58
C ASN A 5 22.76 -13.87 -1.05
N LYS A 6 22.79 -15.06 -0.42
CA LYS A 6 21.86 -16.13 -0.75
C LYS A 6 20.41 -15.77 -0.41
N GLU A 7 20.18 -15.07 0.69
CA GLU A 7 18.85 -14.56 1.05
C GLU A 7 18.35 -13.50 0.05
N LEU A 8 19.21 -12.56 -0.37
CA LEU A 8 18.87 -11.53 -1.36
C LEU A 8 18.59 -12.14 -2.74
N GLU A 9 19.44 -13.05 -3.21
CA GLU A 9 19.28 -13.78 -4.47
C GLU A 9 17.97 -14.58 -4.47
N SER A 10 17.64 -15.27 -3.38
CA SER A 10 16.38 -16.02 -3.26
C SER A 10 15.12 -15.15 -3.28
N ARG A 11 15.21 -13.87 -2.86
CA ARG A 11 14.11 -12.91 -2.94
C ARG A 11 13.99 -12.34 -4.35
N ASN A 12 15.11 -12.13 -5.03
CA ASN A 12 15.14 -11.60 -6.39
C ASN A 12 14.63 -12.63 -7.41
N ASP A 13 14.98 -13.91 -7.26
CA ASP A 13 14.47 -15.01 -8.10
C ASP A 13 12.95 -15.25 -7.93
N LYS A 14 12.39 -14.85 -6.78
CA LYS A 14 10.94 -14.97 -6.50
C LYS A 14 10.15 -13.70 -6.83
N SER A 15 10.83 -12.63 -7.26
CA SER A 15 10.19 -11.38 -7.65
C SER A 15 9.44 -11.55 -8.98
N GLN A 16 8.18 -12.01 -8.91
CA GLN A 16 7.26 -11.88 -10.03
C GLN A 16 7.19 -10.41 -10.48
N SER A 17 7.19 -10.18 -11.79
CA SER A 17 7.01 -8.85 -12.32
C SER A 17 5.68 -8.26 -11.83
N TRP A 18 5.72 -7.07 -11.20
CA TRP A 18 4.53 -6.35 -10.75
C TRP A 18 3.51 -6.12 -11.89
N ARG A 19 3.97 -6.17 -13.15
CA ARG A 19 3.11 -6.08 -14.35
C ARG A 19 2.03 -7.17 -14.37
N ASN A 20 2.31 -8.32 -13.77
CA ASN A 20 1.39 -9.45 -13.67
C ASN A 20 0.48 -9.35 -12.45
N PHE A 21 0.71 -8.40 -11.54
CA PHE A 21 -0.13 -8.26 -10.36
C PHE A 21 -1.51 -7.69 -10.75
N PRO A 22 -2.59 -8.21 -10.13
CA PRO A 22 -3.89 -7.58 -10.19
C PRO A 22 -3.88 -6.27 -9.41
N GLU A 23 -4.83 -5.39 -9.72
CA GLU A 23 -4.93 -4.06 -9.10
C GLU A 23 -5.05 -4.12 -7.57
N GLU A 24 -5.77 -5.11 -7.04
CA GLU A 24 -5.93 -5.31 -5.58
C GLU A 24 -4.60 -5.63 -4.89
N GLU A 25 -3.70 -6.36 -5.56
CA GLU A 25 -2.37 -6.68 -5.02
C GLU A 25 -1.46 -5.46 -5.07
N LEU A 26 -1.48 -4.69 -6.17
CA LEU A 26 -0.76 -3.42 -6.26
C LEU A 26 -1.21 -2.44 -5.16
N PHE A 27 -2.52 -2.37 -4.90
CA PHE A 27 -3.04 -1.52 -3.84
C PHE A 27 -2.67 -2.03 -2.45
N SER A 28 -2.68 -3.34 -2.23
CA SER A 28 -2.21 -3.94 -0.98
C SER A 28 -0.76 -3.58 -0.70
N GLU A 29 0.14 -3.72 -1.69
CA GLU A 29 1.54 -3.32 -1.59
C GLU A 29 1.71 -1.82 -1.28
N LEU A 30 0.94 -0.95 -1.94
CA LEU A 30 0.92 0.47 -1.61
C LEU A 30 0.53 0.72 -0.14
N ILE A 31 -0.43 -0.03 0.39
CA ILE A 31 -0.81 0.09 1.80
C ILE A 31 0.31 -0.41 2.72
N PHE A 32 1.03 -1.48 2.38
CA PHE A 32 2.23 -1.89 3.13
C PHE A 32 3.26 -0.75 3.17
N CYS A 33 3.49 -0.04 2.06
CA CYS A 33 4.36 1.15 2.05
C CYS A 33 3.85 2.26 2.96
N ILE A 34 2.56 2.58 2.91
CA ILE A 34 1.92 3.58 3.78
C ILE A 34 2.07 3.20 5.26
N LEU A 35 1.87 1.93 5.61
CA LEU A 35 2.01 1.42 6.98
C LEU A 35 3.47 1.33 7.41
N GLY A 36 4.40 1.09 6.49
CA GLY A 36 5.84 1.00 6.75
C GLY A 36 6.49 2.33 7.12
N SER A 37 5.82 3.46 6.89
CA SER A 37 6.39 4.75 7.29
C SER A 37 6.44 4.83 8.83
N ARG A 38 7.64 5.04 9.41
CA ARG A 38 7.87 5.29 10.85
C ARG A 38 7.65 4.08 11.78
N VAL A 39 7.59 2.86 11.27
CA VAL A 39 7.54 1.63 12.08
C VAL A 39 8.50 0.58 11.50
N SER A 40 8.77 -0.48 12.26
CA SER A 40 9.55 -1.61 11.76
C SER A 40 8.79 -2.36 10.65
N PHE A 41 9.55 -3.03 9.77
CA PHE A 41 9.00 -3.88 8.72
C PHE A 41 8.01 -4.91 9.30
N GLU A 42 8.36 -5.60 10.38
CA GLU A 42 7.49 -6.61 10.99
C GLU A 42 6.18 -6.03 11.51
N LYS A 43 6.20 -4.82 12.09
CA LYS A 43 4.97 -4.17 12.58
C LYS A 43 4.05 -3.78 11.42
N ALA A 44 4.62 -3.24 10.34
CA ALA A 44 3.86 -2.91 9.14
C ALA A 44 3.32 -4.17 8.45
N LYS A 45 4.13 -5.23 8.36
CA LYS A 45 3.77 -6.51 7.79
C LYS A 45 2.62 -7.18 8.56
N SER A 46 2.71 -7.24 9.88
CA SER A 46 1.63 -7.78 10.74
C SER A 46 0.32 -7.04 10.50
N ALA A 47 0.35 -5.70 10.60
CA ALA A 47 -0.82 -4.87 10.42
C ALA A 47 -1.42 -4.97 9.00
N GLY A 48 -0.58 -4.94 7.96
CA GLY A 48 -1.02 -5.06 6.57
C GLY A 48 -1.62 -6.43 6.27
N ASN A 49 -1.00 -7.51 6.73
CA ASN A 49 -1.54 -8.87 6.60
C ASN A 49 -2.88 -9.03 7.32
N HIS A 50 -3.00 -8.45 8.51
CA HIS A 50 -4.26 -8.43 9.26
C HIS A 50 -5.37 -7.74 8.45
N LEU A 51 -5.12 -6.54 7.93
CA LEU A 51 -6.10 -5.82 7.09
C LEU A 51 -6.43 -6.58 5.80
N LYS A 52 -5.42 -7.19 5.15
CA LYS A 52 -5.58 -7.98 3.93
C LYS A 52 -6.50 -9.18 4.18
N ARG A 53 -6.28 -9.92 5.26
CA ARG A 53 -7.10 -11.07 5.68
C ARG A 53 -8.55 -10.68 5.96
N LEU A 54 -8.78 -9.48 6.48
CA LEU A 54 -10.14 -8.94 6.70
C LEU A 54 -10.80 -8.39 5.42
N GLY A 55 -10.11 -8.42 4.26
CA GLY A 55 -10.64 -7.87 3.02
C GLY A 55 -10.73 -6.34 3.00
N LEU A 56 -10.06 -5.66 3.93
CA LEU A 56 -10.14 -4.19 4.09
C LEU A 56 -9.22 -3.43 3.13
N LEU A 57 -8.45 -4.14 2.31
CA LEU A 57 -7.51 -3.58 1.33
C LEU A 57 -8.04 -3.66 -0.12
N LYS A 58 -9.35 -3.76 -0.32
CA LYS A 58 -9.94 -3.72 -1.66
C LYS A 58 -10.40 -2.30 -2.00
N PRO A 59 -9.90 -1.68 -3.09
CA PRO A 59 -10.31 -0.33 -3.47
C PRO A 59 -11.82 -0.16 -3.54
N GLN A 60 -12.51 -1.08 -4.22
CA GLN A 60 -13.95 -0.97 -4.41
C GLN A 60 -14.73 -1.06 -3.08
N SER A 61 -14.31 -1.95 -2.18
CA SER A 61 -14.90 -2.05 -0.83
C SER A 61 -14.75 -0.74 -0.06
N ILE A 62 -13.58 -0.11 -0.15
CA ILE A 62 -13.32 1.20 0.49
C ILE A 62 -14.23 2.29 -0.11
N LEU A 63 -14.33 2.34 -1.43
CA LEU A 63 -15.09 3.36 -2.14
C LEU A 63 -16.60 3.29 -1.90
N ASN A 64 -17.14 2.09 -1.66
CA ASN A 64 -18.56 1.90 -1.38
C ASN A 64 -19.01 2.64 -0.11
N ASN A 65 -18.17 2.67 0.93
CA ASN A 65 -18.43 3.46 2.14
C ASN A 65 -17.12 3.92 2.79
N LEU A 66 -16.69 5.13 2.46
CA LEU A 66 -15.43 5.71 2.94
C LEU A 66 -15.40 5.85 4.47
N THR A 67 -16.52 6.25 5.08
CA THR A 67 -16.61 6.50 6.52
C THR A 67 -16.51 5.20 7.31
N GLU A 68 -17.29 4.20 6.92
CA GLU A 68 -17.28 2.90 7.60
C GLU A 68 -15.96 2.18 7.36
N SER A 69 -15.43 2.19 6.14
CA SER A 69 -14.12 1.60 5.83
C SER A 69 -13.01 2.22 6.67
N LYS A 70 -13.00 3.56 6.82
CA LYS A 70 -12.04 4.25 7.69
C LYS A 70 -12.15 3.78 9.14
N LYS A 71 -13.38 3.65 9.66
CA LYS A 71 -13.64 3.20 11.04
C LYS A 71 -13.18 1.76 11.24
N MET A 72 -13.49 0.86 10.32
CA MET A 72 -13.06 -0.54 10.36
C MET A 72 -11.55 -0.67 10.32
N ILE A 73 -10.88 0.00 9.36
CA ILE A 73 -9.42 0.01 9.25
C ILE A 73 -8.80 0.58 10.54
N ASN A 74 -9.35 1.68 11.08
CA ASN A 74 -8.85 2.26 12.32
C ASN A 74 -8.93 1.28 13.49
N LYS A 75 -10.07 0.60 13.65
CA LYS A 75 -10.29 -0.38 14.71
C LYS A 75 -9.31 -1.54 14.57
N SER A 76 -9.23 -2.16 13.39
CA SER A 76 -8.32 -3.28 13.14
C SER A 76 -6.85 -2.92 13.38
N LEU A 77 -6.42 -1.71 13.00
CA LEU A 77 -5.07 -1.22 13.31
C LEU A 77 -4.85 -1.04 14.82
N LYS A 78 -5.85 -0.59 15.58
CA LYS A 78 -5.75 -0.51 17.05
C LYS A 78 -5.68 -1.89 17.69
N ASP A 79 -6.43 -2.87 17.18
CA ASP A 79 -6.42 -4.25 17.66
C ASP A 79 -5.02 -4.87 17.49
N GLU A 80 -4.36 -4.55 16.37
CA GLU A 80 -2.95 -4.89 16.11
C GLU A 80 -1.94 -4.01 16.89
N ARG A 81 -2.40 -3.16 17.81
CA ARG A 81 -1.60 -2.18 18.57
C ARG A 81 -0.71 -1.32 17.67
N TYR A 82 -1.20 -0.93 16.50
CA TYR A 82 -0.45 -0.11 15.54
C TYR A 82 -0.49 1.37 15.97
N PRO A 83 0.67 2.02 16.17
CA PRO A 83 0.77 3.30 16.88
C PRO A 83 0.13 4.49 16.13
N PHE A 84 -0.04 4.39 14.80
CA PHE A 84 -0.58 5.47 13.97
C PHE A 84 -1.91 5.11 13.31
N ALA A 85 -2.74 4.30 13.98
CA ALA A 85 -4.00 3.78 13.42
C ALA A 85 -4.92 4.88 12.86
N LYS A 86 -5.01 6.04 13.54
CA LYS A 86 -5.86 7.16 13.10
C LYS A 86 -5.38 7.75 11.78
N SER A 87 -4.13 8.22 11.72
CA SER A 87 -3.59 8.84 10.50
C SER A 87 -3.50 7.84 9.35
N LYS A 88 -3.13 6.59 9.60
CA LYS A 88 -3.02 5.57 8.53
C LYS A 88 -4.36 5.15 7.96
N SER A 89 -5.40 5.01 8.79
CA SER A 89 -6.76 4.78 8.28
C SER A 89 -7.24 5.91 7.36
N ASP A 90 -6.94 7.17 7.71
CA ASP A 90 -7.26 8.32 6.88
C ASP A 90 -6.47 8.32 5.56
N TYR A 91 -5.17 8.01 5.60
CA TYR A 91 -4.32 7.97 4.41
C TYR A 91 -4.76 6.89 3.42
N ILE A 92 -5.09 5.69 3.91
CA ILE A 92 -5.55 4.58 3.07
C ILE A 92 -6.82 4.98 2.32
N VAL A 93 -7.82 5.50 3.04
CA VAL A 93 -9.12 5.87 2.45
C VAL A 93 -8.99 7.07 1.50
N LYS A 94 -8.20 8.09 1.86
CA LYS A 94 -7.93 9.22 0.98
C LYS A 94 -7.20 8.80 -0.28
N THR A 95 -6.20 7.92 -0.17
CA THR A 95 -5.46 7.40 -1.33
C THR A 95 -6.39 6.63 -2.27
N ALA A 96 -7.24 5.74 -1.73
CA ALA A 96 -8.24 5.04 -2.54
C ALA A 96 -9.18 6.04 -3.25
N LYS A 97 -9.69 7.03 -2.52
CA LYS A 97 -10.55 8.07 -3.10
C LYS A 97 -9.83 8.84 -4.20
N THR A 98 -8.61 9.31 -3.97
CA THR A 98 -7.85 10.11 -4.94
C THR A 98 -7.56 9.33 -6.21
N VAL A 99 -6.99 8.13 -6.10
CA VAL A 99 -6.58 7.33 -7.26
C VAL A 99 -7.79 6.86 -8.06
N TYR A 100 -8.77 6.23 -7.41
CA TYR A 100 -9.81 5.49 -8.12
C TYR A 100 -11.10 6.29 -8.36
N LYS A 101 -11.39 7.30 -7.54
CA LYS A 101 -12.61 8.12 -7.67
C LYS A 101 -12.35 9.50 -8.23
N THR A 102 -11.40 10.27 -7.66
CA THR A 102 -11.13 11.64 -8.09
C THR A 102 -10.41 11.66 -9.44
N ASN A 103 -9.33 10.90 -9.58
CA ASN A 103 -8.55 10.85 -10.81
C ASN A 103 -9.07 9.83 -11.82
N ASN A 104 -10.06 9.02 -11.41
CA ASN A 104 -10.67 7.96 -12.21
C ASN A 104 -9.63 7.07 -12.92
N THR A 105 -8.59 6.66 -12.20
CA THR A 105 -7.49 5.85 -12.71
C THR A 105 -7.24 4.60 -11.85
N SER A 106 -6.14 3.91 -12.09
CA SER A 106 -5.66 2.77 -11.31
C SER A 106 -4.15 2.87 -11.13
N LEU A 107 -3.61 2.21 -10.11
CA LEU A 107 -2.17 2.08 -9.90
C LEU A 107 -1.52 1.41 -11.10
N LYS A 108 -2.12 0.35 -11.66
CA LYS A 108 -1.58 -0.30 -12.86
C LYS A 108 -1.47 0.67 -14.04
N LYS A 109 -2.49 1.52 -14.26
CA LYS A 109 -2.45 2.55 -15.31
C LYS A 109 -1.38 3.62 -15.02
N ILE A 110 -1.23 4.04 -13.77
CA ILE A 110 -0.17 4.99 -13.36
C ILE A 110 1.20 4.40 -13.68
N LEU A 111 1.46 3.17 -13.24
CA LEU A 111 2.76 2.51 -13.38
C LEU A 111 3.10 2.19 -14.85
N LEU A 112 2.11 1.81 -15.67
CA LEU A 112 2.33 1.50 -17.10
C LEU A 112 2.53 2.74 -17.97
N ARG A 113 2.01 3.90 -17.56
CA ARG A 113 2.13 5.16 -18.31
C ARG A 113 3.42 5.91 -18.03
N ALA A 114 4.01 5.69 -16.86
CA ALA A 114 5.28 6.30 -16.50
C ALA A 114 6.40 5.82 -17.44
N LYS A 115 7.21 6.74 -17.94
CA LYS A 115 8.35 6.44 -18.81
C LYS A 115 9.45 5.71 -18.06
N ASN A 116 9.57 5.97 -16.76
CA ASN A 116 10.57 5.38 -15.88
C ASN A 116 10.08 5.41 -14.41
N GLU A 117 10.88 4.82 -13.53
CA GLU A 117 10.58 4.70 -12.10
C GLU A 117 10.53 6.05 -11.38
N LEU A 118 11.28 7.06 -11.84
CA LEU A 118 11.27 8.40 -11.27
C LEU A 118 9.92 9.07 -11.48
N GLU A 119 9.41 9.05 -12.72
CA GLU A 119 8.09 9.60 -13.05
C GLU A 119 6.98 8.84 -12.32
N ALA A 120 7.07 7.49 -12.26
CA ALA A 120 6.11 6.68 -11.51
C ALA A 120 6.06 7.11 -10.04
N ARG A 121 7.22 7.31 -9.42
CA ARG A 121 7.35 7.76 -8.03
C ARG A 121 6.76 9.15 -7.83
N GLU A 122 7.03 10.11 -8.72
CA GLU A 122 6.47 11.47 -8.63
C GLU A 122 4.95 11.44 -8.67
N VAL A 123 4.37 10.68 -9.61
CA VAL A 123 2.92 10.54 -9.70
C VAL A 123 2.35 9.90 -8.43
N LEU A 124 2.99 8.86 -7.88
CA LEU A 124 2.53 8.23 -6.65
C LEU A 124 2.61 9.17 -5.45
N VAL A 125 3.69 9.94 -5.29
CA VAL A 125 3.85 10.93 -4.21
C VAL A 125 2.77 11.99 -4.27
N CYS A 126 2.44 12.49 -5.47
CA CYS A 126 1.41 13.50 -5.66
C CYS A 126 -0.01 12.98 -5.36
N ASN A 127 -0.26 11.69 -5.55
CA ASN A 127 -1.62 11.12 -5.49
C ASN A 127 -1.89 10.25 -4.26
N CYS A 128 -0.86 9.78 -3.55
CA CYS A 128 -0.98 8.83 -2.45
C CYS A 128 -0.54 9.45 -1.12
N MET A 129 -1.47 9.52 -0.17
CA MET A 129 -1.21 10.12 1.13
C MET A 129 -0.24 9.25 1.95
N GLY A 130 0.79 9.87 2.52
CA GLY A 130 1.78 9.17 3.34
C GLY A 130 2.85 8.43 2.55
N ILE A 131 2.88 8.61 1.22
CA ILE A 131 4.01 8.25 0.36
C ILE A 131 4.86 9.50 0.16
N GLY A 132 6.18 9.35 0.33
CA GLY A 132 7.16 10.39 0.07
C GLY A 132 8.38 9.81 -0.64
N TYR A 133 9.37 10.65 -0.95
CA TYR A 133 10.59 10.27 -1.70
C TYR A 133 11.57 9.37 -0.94
N LYS A 134 11.14 8.62 0.09
CA LYS A 134 12.03 7.98 1.06
C LYS A 134 13.24 7.35 0.35
N GLN A 135 14.42 7.91 0.65
CA GLN A 135 15.73 7.55 0.13
C GLN A 135 16.23 6.27 0.80
#